data_AF-A0A917UDW1-F1
#
_entry.id   AF-A0A917UDW1-F1
#
_cell.length_a   1.000
_cell.length_b   1.000
_cell.length_c   1.000
_cell.angle_alpha   90.00
_cell.angle_beta   90.00
_cell.angle_gamma   90.00
#
_symmetry.space_group_name_H-M   'P 1'
#
loop_
_entity.id
_entity.type
_entity.pdbx_description
1 polymer ?
#
loop_
_entity_poly.entity_id
_entity_poly.type
_entity_poly.pdbx_seq_one_letter_code
_entity_poly.pdbx_strand_id
1 'polypeptide(L)'
;MSESPGTELASEYSARIAQDLELNAEKQDRLATEIAALEAELRAVRDNRAVLERLQHALTPQGTAPGTTTAPGTTTVPGAADTDADTVEAAVPHQRTEPAPNRRAAAKPAPAAPKPSLVEAVHAYLAQQREPRSATDVAEAIRAGQPGRTIKTTVIRTTLENLVARNRAQRTKQGRAVFYVLPAAQESPEPQAPEADADADA
;
A
#
# COMPACT_ATOMS: atom_id res chain seq x y z
N MET A 1 20.11 36.28 47.68
CA MET A 1 20.67 35.72 46.43
C MET A 1 19.53 35.70 45.45
N SER A 2 19.38 36.74 44.63
CA SER A 2 18.36 36.76 43.57
C SER A 2 18.99 36.15 42.34
N GLU A 3 18.49 34.99 41.91
CA GLU A 3 18.80 34.45 40.59
C GLU A 3 18.35 35.47 39.53
N SER A 4 19.15 35.61 38.49
CA SER A 4 18.91 36.60 37.45
C SER A 4 17.88 36.03 36.48
N PRO A 5 16.98 36.85 35.89
CA PRO A 5 15.95 36.36 34.97
C PRO A 5 16.51 35.54 33.80
N GLY A 6 17.77 35.78 33.40
CA GLY A 6 18.44 34.98 32.37
C GLY A 6 18.80 33.54 32.79
N THR A 7 19.08 33.28 34.07
CA THR A 7 19.42 31.92 34.55
C THR A 7 18.16 31.07 34.72
N GLU A 8 17.05 31.67 35.14
CA GLU A 8 15.73 31.01 35.22
C GLU A 8 15.26 30.58 33.83
N LEU A 9 15.35 31.47 32.83
CA LEU A 9 15.03 31.13 31.45
C LEU A 9 15.92 29.99 30.92
N ALA A 10 17.23 30.03 31.18
CA ALA A 10 18.13 28.96 30.75
C ALA A 10 17.76 27.60 31.38
N SER A 11 17.37 27.60 32.66
CA SER A 11 16.88 26.40 33.35
C SER A 11 15.59 25.88 32.71
N GLU A 12 14.62 26.76 32.43
CA GLU A 12 13.35 26.40 31.79
C GLU A 12 13.56 25.81 30.39
N TYR A 13 14.42 26.43 29.58
CA TYR A 13 14.77 25.90 28.25
C TYR A 13 15.48 24.55 28.33
N SER A 14 16.39 24.36 29.30
CA SER A 14 17.08 23.09 29.47
C SER A 14 16.12 21.95 29.85
N ALA A 15 15.14 22.23 30.71
CA ALA A 15 14.10 21.27 31.08
C ALA A 15 13.21 20.91 29.88
N ARG A 16 12.85 21.90 29.07
CA ARG A 16 12.08 21.68 27.85
C ARG A 16 12.84 20.85 26.81
N ILE A 17 14.14 21.12 26.62
CA ILE A 17 14.99 20.32 25.73
C ILE A 17 15.07 18.87 26.22
N ALA A 18 15.26 18.65 27.52
CA ALA A 18 15.29 17.30 28.09
C ALA A 18 13.97 16.54 27.83
N GLN A 19 12.83 17.20 28.04
CA GLN A 19 11.51 16.63 27.75
C GLN A 19 11.33 16.32 26.25
N ASP A 20 11.70 17.26 25.38
CA ASP A 20 11.57 17.07 23.93
C ASP A 20 12.46 15.94 23.42
N LEU A 21 13.66 15.74 23.99
CA LEU A 21 14.54 14.63 23.68
C LEU A 21 13.94 13.28 24.10
N GLU A 22 13.31 13.19 25.27
CA GLU A 22 12.62 11.98 25.73
C GLU A 22 11.45 11.62 24.80
N LEU A 23 10.61 12.61 24.48
CA LEU A 23 9.51 12.42 23.52
C LEU A 23 10.03 12.07 22.11
N ASN A 24 11.21 12.54 21.74
CA ASN A 24 11.83 12.17 20.47
C ASN A 24 12.28 10.71 20.49
N ALA A 25 12.94 10.27 21.56
CA ALA A 25 13.38 8.88 21.73
C ALA A 25 12.19 7.89 21.69
N GLU A 26 11.10 8.18 22.40
CA GLU A 26 9.89 7.35 22.37
C GLU A 26 9.30 7.23 20.96
N LYS A 27 9.32 8.32 20.18
CA LYS A 27 8.88 8.30 18.78
C LYS A 27 9.81 7.48 17.91
N GLN A 28 11.12 7.58 18.11
CA GLN A 28 12.11 6.77 17.39
C GLN A 28 11.89 5.28 17.66
N ASP A 29 11.69 4.88 18.92
CA ASP A 29 11.44 3.48 19.30
C ASP A 29 10.15 2.93 18.69
N ARG A 30 9.09 3.75 18.69
CA ARG A 30 7.83 3.39 18.05
C ARG A 30 8.00 3.20 16.53
N LEU A 31 8.66 4.14 15.86
CA LEU A 31 8.92 4.07 14.42
C LEU A 31 9.82 2.88 14.08
N ALA A 32 10.84 2.59 14.89
CA ALA A 32 11.70 1.42 14.71
C ALA A 32 10.90 0.12 14.78
N THR A 33 9.96 0.03 15.73
CA THR A 33 9.05 -1.11 15.86
C THR A 33 8.15 -1.26 14.63
N GLU A 34 7.60 -0.15 14.12
CA GLU A 34 6.75 -0.14 12.93
C GLU A 34 7.53 -0.53 11.66
N ILE A 35 8.77 -0.03 11.50
CA ILE A 35 9.67 -0.41 10.40
C ILE A 35 9.94 -1.91 10.44
N ALA A 36 10.30 -2.46 11.60
CA ALA A 36 10.58 -3.88 11.75
C ALA A 36 9.35 -4.74 11.37
N ALA A 37 8.15 -4.31 11.73
CA ALA A 37 6.90 -4.98 11.36
C ALA A 37 6.65 -4.93 9.84
N LEU A 38 6.81 -3.76 9.21
CA LEU A 38 6.64 -3.58 7.77
C LEU A 38 7.66 -4.38 6.95
N GLU A 39 8.91 -4.44 7.41
CA GLU A 39 9.94 -5.26 6.76
C GLU A 39 9.63 -6.75 6.85
N ALA A 40 9.09 -7.21 7.98
CA ALA A 40 8.64 -8.59 8.14
C ALA A 40 7.47 -8.92 7.19
N GLU A 41 6.48 -8.02 7.08
CA GLU A 41 5.37 -8.16 6.14
C GLU A 41 5.85 -8.20 4.69
N LEU A 42 6.76 -7.28 4.31
CA LEU A 42 7.33 -7.24 2.98
C LEU A 42 8.09 -8.53 2.63
N ARG A 43 8.83 -9.09 3.60
CA ARG A 43 9.50 -10.39 3.44
C ARG A 43 8.49 -11.50 3.18
N ALA A 44 7.43 -11.59 3.99
CA ALA A 44 6.39 -12.59 3.81
C ALA A 44 5.71 -12.50 2.43
N VAL A 45 5.41 -11.28 1.96
CA VAL A 45 4.82 -11.07 0.63
C VAL A 45 5.78 -11.49 -0.49
N ARG A 46 7.08 -11.20 -0.36
CA ARG A 46 8.10 -11.63 -1.33
C ARG A 46 8.25 -13.15 -1.38
N ASP A 47 8.26 -13.80 -0.23
CA ASP A 47 8.34 -15.26 -0.14
C ASP A 47 7.13 -15.93 -0.79
N ASN A 48 5.93 -15.40 -0.52
CA ASN A 48 4.69 -15.84 -1.17
C ASN A 48 4.76 -15.66 -2.69
N ARG A 49 5.24 -14.51 -3.16
CA ARG A 49 5.45 -14.28 -4.59
C ARG A 49 6.37 -15.33 -5.21
N ALA A 50 7.50 -15.62 -4.57
CA ALA A 50 8.44 -16.63 -5.08
C ALA A 50 7.81 -18.04 -5.14
N VAL A 51 6.93 -18.39 -4.19
CA VAL A 51 6.14 -19.63 -4.24
C VAL A 51 5.16 -19.60 -5.42
N LEU A 52 4.44 -18.49 -5.61
CA LEU A 52 3.48 -18.33 -6.71
C LEU A 52 4.16 -18.37 -8.08
N GLU A 53 5.34 -17.76 -8.23
CA GLU A 53 6.12 -17.79 -9.48
C GLU A 53 6.63 -19.21 -9.79
N ARG A 54 7.04 -19.98 -8.78
CA ARG A 54 7.40 -21.40 -8.93
C ARG A 54 6.21 -22.25 -9.35
N LEU A 55 5.05 -22.04 -8.72
CA LEU A 55 3.81 -22.73 -9.09
C LEU A 55 3.37 -22.34 -10.52
N GLN A 56 3.48 -21.07 -10.88
CA GLN A 56 3.21 -20.60 -12.23
C GLN A 56 4.13 -21.30 -13.24
N HIS A 57 5.44 -21.39 -12.98
CA HIS A 57 6.37 -22.12 -13.85
C HIS A 57 6.00 -23.60 -13.97
N ALA A 58 5.62 -24.27 -12.88
CA ALA A 58 5.23 -25.68 -12.89
C ALA A 58 3.92 -25.95 -13.66
N LEU A 59 2.98 -25.00 -13.62
CA LEU A 59 1.67 -25.10 -14.27
C LEU A 59 1.66 -24.55 -15.70
N THR A 60 2.67 -23.78 -16.10
CA THR A 60 2.80 -23.31 -17.48
C THR A 60 3.37 -24.48 -18.29
N PRO A 61 2.60 -25.13 -19.18
CA PRO A 61 3.17 -26.16 -20.04
C PRO A 61 4.26 -25.51 -20.89
N GLN A 62 5.52 -25.80 -20.58
CA GLN A 62 6.59 -25.51 -21.52
C GLN A 62 6.29 -26.30 -22.78
N GLY A 63 6.21 -25.58 -23.90
CA GLY A 63 6.06 -26.18 -25.22
C GLY A 63 7.07 -27.32 -25.38
N THR A 64 6.56 -28.47 -25.76
CA THR A 64 7.30 -29.63 -26.20
C THR A 64 8.34 -29.19 -27.23
N ALA A 65 9.62 -29.24 -26.87
CA ALA A 65 10.70 -29.38 -27.85
C ALA A 65 11.02 -30.89 -27.97
N PRO A 66 11.01 -31.48 -29.17
CA PRO A 66 11.20 -32.92 -29.36
C PRO A 66 12.69 -33.27 -29.17
N GLY A 67 13.01 -33.89 -28.04
CA GLY A 67 14.27 -34.59 -27.83
C GLY A 67 14.05 -36.08 -28.01
N THR A 68 14.51 -36.61 -29.14
CA THR A 68 14.62 -38.02 -29.47
C THR A 68 15.41 -38.78 -28.39
N THR A 69 15.05 -40.04 -28.14
CA THR A 69 15.93 -41.23 -28.15
C THR A 69 15.30 -42.37 -27.33
N THR A 70 14.75 -43.32 -28.09
CA THR A 70 14.92 -44.77 -27.91
C THR A 70 14.26 -45.47 -26.71
N ALA A 71 13.20 -46.19 -27.05
CA ALA A 71 12.73 -47.38 -26.36
C ALA A 71 13.83 -48.45 -26.23
N PRO A 72 13.72 -49.32 -25.21
CA PRO A 72 13.76 -50.75 -25.46
C PRO A 72 12.46 -51.35 -24.92
N GLY A 73 11.78 -52.23 -25.65
CA GLY A 73 12.37 -53.46 -26.16
C GLY A 73 11.90 -54.59 -25.26
N THR A 74 10.80 -55.19 -25.67
CA THR A 74 10.23 -56.49 -25.28
C THR A 74 11.25 -57.53 -24.76
N THR A 75 10.92 -58.19 -23.65
CA THR A 75 11.45 -59.51 -23.25
C THR A 75 10.33 -60.21 -22.47
N THR A 76 9.45 -60.94 -23.15
CA THR A 76 9.41 -62.42 -23.19
C THR A 76 9.37 -63.09 -21.80
N VAL A 77 8.16 -63.54 -21.45
CA VAL A 77 7.85 -64.57 -20.45
C VAL A 77 8.17 -65.95 -21.08
N PRO A 78 8.53 -66.97 -20.29
CA PRO A 78 7.55 -68.04 -20.08
C PRO A 78 7.58 -68.58 -18.64
N GLY A 79 6.47 -68.40 -17.91
CA GLY A 79 6.14 -69.18 -16.72
C GLY A 79 5.24 -70.33 -17.14
N ALA A 80 5.66 -71.56 -16.82
CA ALA A 80 4.92 -72.79 -17.06
C ALA A 80 4.46 -73.40 -15.73
N ALA A 81 3.42 -74.25 -15.84
CA ALA A 81 2.76 -75.11 -14.86
C ALA A 81 1.69 -74.39 -13.99
N ASP A 82 0.39 -74.59 -14.30
CA ASP A 82 -0.50 -75.68 -13.83
C ASP A 82 -1.01 -75.36 -12.40
N THR A 83 -2.29 -75.41 -12.02
CA THR A 83 -3.39 -76.31 -12.41
C THR A 83 -4.76 -75.76 -11.92
N ASP A 84 -5.84 -76.21 -12.55
CA ASP A 84 -7.22 -76.43 -12.05
C ASP A 84 -8.08 -75.22 -11.59
N ALA A 85 -9.11 -74.84 -12.36
CA ALA A 85 -10.48 -75.39 -12.41
C ALA A 85 -11.37 -74.84 -11.28
N ASP A 86 -12.27 -73.90 -11.60
CA ASP A 86 -13.74 -74.04 -11.63
C ASP A 86 -14.25 -73.00 -10.58
N THR A 87 -15.34 -72.25 -10.68
CA THR A 87 -16.58 -72.27 -11.45
C THR A 87 -17.10 -70.82 -11.47
N VAL A 88 -17.89 -70.51 -12.48
CA VAL A 88 -18.70 -69.31 -12.71
C VAL A 88 -19.70 -69.07 -11.56
N GLU A 89 -19.91 -67.82 -11.12
CA GLU A 89 -21.27 -67.24 -11.12
C GLU A 89 -21.28 -65.72 -10.88
N ALA A 90 -22.13 -65.06 -11.67
CA ALA A 90 -22.36 -63.63 -11.70
C ALA A 90 -23.39 -63.19 -10.65
N ALA A 91 -23.20 -62.02 -10.06
CA ALA A 91 -24.32 -61.20 -9.58
C ALA A 91 -23.86 -59.75 -9.35
N VAL A 92 -24.15 -58.89 -10.32
CA VAL A 92 -24.46 -57.47 -10.06
C VAL A 92 -25.96 -57.40 -9.85
N PRO A 93 -26.47 -56.66 -8.85
CA PRO A 93 -27.14 -55.42 -9.24
C PRO A 93 -27.09 -54.24 -8.23
N HIS A 94 -26.95 -53.05 -8.81
CA HIS A 94 -27.74 -51.83 -8.56
C HIS A 94 -27.56 -51.10 -7.21
N GLN A 95 -26.84 -49.98 -7.25
CA GLN A 95 -27.42 -48.62 -7.31
C GLN A 95 -28.22 -48.21 -6.07
N ARG A 96 -27.59 -47.37 -5.25
CA ARG A 96 -28.32 -46.32 -4.52
C ARG A 96 -27.60 -44.99 -4.70
N THR A 97 -28.22 -44.20 -5.57
CA THR A 97 -28.19 -42.74 -5.72
C THR A 97 -28.18 -41.99 -4.40
N GLU A 98 -27.30 -40.99 -4.26
CA GLU A 98 -27.57 -39.62 -3.79
C GLU A 98 -26.28 -38.75 -3.73
N PRO A 99 -26.36 -37.40 -3.75
CA PRO A 99 -26.03 -36.64 -4.96
C PRO A 99 -24.79 -35.74 -4.87
N ALA A 100 -24.18 -35.50 -6.02
CA ALA A 100 -23.24 -34.42 -6.24
C ALA A 100 -23.98 -33.07 -6.36
N PRO A 101 -23.57 -32.00 -5.65
CA PRO A 101 -23.94 -30.65 -6.04
C PRO A 101 -22.90 -30.13 -7.03
N ASN A 102 -23.22 -30.23 -8.31
CA ASN A 102 -22.51 -29.49 -9.34
C ASN A 102 -23.22 -28.16 -9.57
N ARG A 103 -22.40 -27.10 -9.59
CA ARG A 103 -22.50 -25.94 -10.48
C ARG A 103 -23.18 -24.66 -9.95
N ARG A 104 -22.38 -23.60 -10.12
CA ARG A 104 -22.72 -22.17 -10.32
C ARG A 104 -22.99 -21.32 -9.07
N ALA A 105 -21.95 -21.15 -8.27
CA ALA A 105 -21.71 -19.84 -7.68
C ALA A 105 -21.16 -18.92 -8.79
N ALA A 106 -22.01 -18.02 -9.27
CA ALA A 106 -21.58 -16.91 -10.11
C ALA A 106 -20.46 -16.15 -9.39
N ALA A 107 -19.32 -16.00 -10.07
CA ALA A 107 -18.17 -15.26 -9.59
C ALA A 107 -18.62 -13.83 -9.22
N LYS A 108 -18.70 -13.57 -7.92
CA LYS A 108 -18.74 -12.22 -7.38
C LYS A 108 -17.42 -11.57 -7.83
N PRO A 109 -17.43 -10.40 -8.50
CA PRO A 109 -16.18 -9.75 -8.85
C PRO A 109 -15.36 -9.54 -7.58
N ALA A 110 -14.10 -9.96 -7.64
CA ALA A 110 -13.11 -9.72 -6.60
C ALA A 110 -13.15 -8.24 -6.21
N PRO A 111 -12.94 -7.88 -4.92
CA PRO A 111 -12.83 -6.49 -4.54
C PRO A 111 -11.64 -5.91 -5.31
N ALA A 112 -11.94 -5.05 -6.29
CA ALA A 112 -10.95 -4.15 -6.86
C ALA A 112 -10.23 -3.50 -5.68
N ALA A 113 -8.89 -3.43 -5.75
CA ALA A 113 -8.06 -2.74 -4.77
C ALA A 113 -8.78 -1.47 -4.32
N PRO A 114 -8.93 -1.23 -3.00
CA PRO A 114 -9.78 -0.18 -2.49
C PRO A 114 -9.39 1.11 -3.18
N LYS A 115 -10.28 1.63 -4.04
CA LYS A 115 -10.05 2.91 -4.71
C LYS A 115 -9.76 3.89 -3.59
N PRO A 116 -8.56 4.50 -3.53
CA PRO A 116 -8.17 5.32 -2.39
C PRO A 116 -9.25 6.36 -2.15
N SER A 117 -9.57 6.57 -0.87
CA SER A 117 -10.55 7.58 -0.50
C SER A 117 -10.12 8.93 -1.10
N LEU A 118 -11.06 9.84 -1.38
CA LEU A 118 -10.72 11.15 -1.93
C LEU A 118 -9.67 11.86 -1.05
N VAL A 119 -9.76 11.66 0.26
CA VAL A 119 -8.83 12.19 1.27
C VAL A 119 -7.42 11.60 1.08
N GLU A 120 -7.32 10.27 0.94
CA GLU A 120 -6.04 9.59 0.67
C GLU A 120 -5.45 10.02 -0.66
N ALA A 121 -6.26 10.17 -1.71
CA ALA A 121 -5.79 10.61 -3.01
C ALA A 121 -5.23 12.05 -2.95
N VAL A 122 -5.90 12.96 -2.26
CA VAL A 122 -5.43 14.35 -2.06
C VAL A 122 -4.15 14.36 -1.21
N HIS A 123 -4.09 13.58 -0.14
CA HIS A 123 -2.90 13.50 0.70
C HIS A 123 -1.71 12.88 -0.04
N ALA A 124 -1.91 11.77 -0.75
CA ALA A 124 -0.86 11.13 -1.55
C ALA A 124 -0.37 12.04 -2.68
N TYR A 125 -1.26 12.81 -3.31
CA TYR A 125 -0.88 13.81 -4.31
C TYR A 125 -0.03 14.92 -3.70
N LEU A 126 -0.46 15.52 -2.58
CA LEU A 126 0.32 16.55 -1.90
C LEU A 126 1.65 16.01 -1.32
N ALA A 127 1.76 14.72 -1.04
CA ALA A 127 3.02 14.09 -0.59
C ALA A 127 4.03 13.91 -1.72
N GLN A 128 3.57 13.73 -2.95
CA GLN A 128 4.43 13.62 -4.13
C GLN A 128 4.88 15.00 -4.62
N GLN A 129 4.12 16.05 -4.32
CA GLN A 129 4.44 17.42 -4.71
C GLN A 129 5.27 18.11 -3.62
N ARG A 130 6.51 18.49 -3.96
CA ARG A 130 7.40 19.23 -3.08
C ARG A 130 7.15 20.74 -3.06
N GLU A 131 6.37 21.24 -4.02
CA GLU A 131 6.05 22.66 -4.16
C GLU A 131 4.63 22.99 -3.68
N PRO A 132 4.38 24.19 -3.12
CA PRO A 132 3.05 24.62 -2.71
C PRO A 132 2.08 24.60 -3.91
N ARG A 133 0.94 23.90 -3.78
CA ARG A 133 -0.07 23.85 -4.84
C ARG A 133 -1.40 24.47 -4.48
N SER A 134 -2.01 25.12 -5.47
CA SER A 134 -3.32 25.74 -5.31
C SER A 134 -4.44 24.70 -5.37
N ALA A 135 -5.60 25.04 -4.80
CA ALA A 135 -6.75 24.13 -4.79
C ALA A 135 -7.25 23.77 -6.20
N THR A 136 -7.08 24.65 -7.18
CA THR A 136 -7.48 24.40 -8.58
C THR A 136 -6.57 23.36 -9.23
N ASP A 137 -5.26 23.46 -9.00
CA ASP A 137 -4.28 22.54 -9.57
C ASP A 137 -4.40 21.15 -8.95
N VAL A 138 -4.61 21.09 -7.63
CA VAL A 138 -4.92 19.83 -6.92
C VAL A 138 -6.21 19.22 -7.49
N ALA A 139 -7.23 20.04 -7.73
CA ALA A 139 -8.49 19.54 -8.27
C ALA A 139 -8.37 19.00 -9.70
N GLU A 140 -7.51 19.59 -10.53
CA GLU A 140 -7.24 19.10 -11.87
C GLU A 140 -6.49 17.77 -11.85
N ALA A 141 -5.42 17.66 -11.05
CA ALA A 141 -4.62 16.45 -10.96
C ALA A 141 -5.41 15.25 -10.41
N ILE A 142 -6.24 15.47 -9.38
CA ILE A 142 -7.10 14.41 -8.83
C ILE A 142 -8.17 13.96 -9.82
N ARG A 143 -8.71 14.89 -10.64
CA ARG A 143 -9.66 14.54 -11.71
C ARG A 143 -9.00 13.71 -12.81
N ALA A 144 -7.75 14.02 -13.17
CA ALA A 144 -6.99 13.25 -14.15
C ALA A 144 -6.68 11.81 -13.66
N GLY A 145 -6.41 11.63 -12.36
CA GLY A 145 -6.08 10.33 -11.77
C GLY A 145 -7.26 9.42 -11.43
N GLN A 146 -8.51 9.92 -11.47
CA GLN A 146 -9.72 9.12 -11.17
C GLN A 146 -10.76 9.13 -12.31
N PRO A 147 -10.47 8.47 -13.44
CA PRO A 147 -11.43 8.35 -14.55
C PRO A 147 -12.61 7.46 -14.11
N GLY A 148 -13.68 8.11 -13.64
CA GLY A 148 -14.89 7.44 -13.14
C GLY A 148 -15.59 8.13 -11.97
N ARG A 149 -14.99 9.19 -11.38
CA ARG A 149 -15.64 10.03 -10.37
C ARG A 149 -15.59 11.50 -10.77
N THR A 150 -16.74 12.08 -11.09
CA THR A 150 -16.88 13.54 -11.30
C THR A 150 -16.80 14.26 -9.96
N ILE A 151 -15.61 14.69 -9.57
CA ILE A 151 -15.37 15.39 -8.30
C ILE A 151 -15.38 16.90 -8.53
N LYS A 152 -16.21 17.63 -7.76
CA LYS A 152 -16.28 19.10 -7.81
C LYS A 152 -15.09 19.72 -7.05
N THR A 153 -14.57 20.83 -7.56
CA THR A 153 -13.49 21.62 -6.92
C THR A 153 -13.86 22.03 -5.48
N THR A 154 -15.13 22.34 -5.20
CA THR A 154 -15.61 22.67 -3.84
C THR A 154 -15.37 21.54 -2.84
N VAL A 155 -15.61 20.29 -3.23
CA VAL A 155 -15.41 19.13 -2.35
C VAL A 155 -13.92 18.95 -2.04
N ILE A 156 -13.06 19.18 -3.03
CA ILE A 156 -11.61 19.12 -2.87
C ILE A 156 -11.14 20.23 -1.95
N ARG A 157 -11.67 21.44 -2.10
CA ARG A 157 -11.40 22.56 -1.19
C ARG A 157 -11.80 22.26 0.25
N THR A 158 -13.01 21.78 0.50
CA THR A 158 -13.45 21.37 1.84
C THR A 158 -12.60 20.23 2.39
N THR A 159 -12.13 19.32 1.54
CA THR A 159 -11.22 18.24 1.94
C THR A 159 -9.85 18.79 2.36
N LEU A 160 -9.30 19.74 1.61
CA LEU A 160 -8.06 20.44 1.96
C LEU A 160 -8.20 21.22 3.26
N GLU A 161 -9.31 21.92 3.47
CA GLU A 161 -9.62 22.63 4.71
C GLU A 161 -9.72 21.67 5.91
N ASN A 162 -10.33 20.49 5.73
CA ASN A 162 -10.36 19.44 6.75
C ASN A 162 -8.97 18.86 7.05
N LEU A 163 -8.11 18.73 6.03
CA LEU A 163 -6.72 18.30 6.22
C LEU A 163 -5.91 19.34 7.00
N VAL A 164 -6.15 20.63 6.75
CA VAL A 164 -5.55 21.73 7.53
C VAL A 164 -6.06 21.74 8.97
N ALA A 165 -7.37 21.60 9.19
CA ALA A 165 -7.96 21.55 10.53
C ALA A 165 -7.42 20.38 11.37
N ARG A 166 -7.01 19.28 10.72
CA ARG A 166 -6.40 18.10 11.36
C ARG A 166 -4.87 18.16 11.44
N ASN A 167 -4.26 19.31 11.14
CA ASN A 167 -2.80 19.51 11.11
C ASN A 167 -2.06 18.53 10.17
N ARG A 168 -2.73 18.05 9.11
CA ARG A 168 -2.16 17.16 8.10
C ARG A 168 -1.75 17.90 6.83
N ALA A 169 -2.13 19.16 6.68
CA ALA A 169 -1.68 20.05 5.63
C ALA A 169 -1.50 21.46 6.20
N GLN A 170 -0.58 22.24 5.66
CA GLN A 170 -0.42 23.66 5.97
C GLN A 170 -0.97 24.50 4.82
N ARG A 171 -1.57 25.63 5.20
CA ARG A 171 -2.13 26.61 4.26
C ARG A 171 -1.30 27.88 4.31
N THR A 172 -0.75 28.29 3.17
CA THR A 172 -0.02 29.55 3.02
C THR A 172 -0.73 30.44 2.00
N LYS A 173 -0.74 31.76 2.25
CA LYS A 173 -1.27 32.75 1.32
C LYS A 173 -0.09 33.40 0.62
N GLN A 174 -0.01 33.28 -0.70
CA GLN A 174 1.01 33.94 -1.52
C GLN A 174 0.30 34.89 -2.48
N GLY A 175 0.50 36.20 -2.28
CA GLY A 175 -0.25 37.24 -2.99
C GLY A 175 -1.76 37.10 -2.79
N ARG A 176 -2.50 36.94 -3.90
CA ARG A 176 -3.97 36.76 -3.90
C ARG A 176 -4.40 35.28 -3.88
N ALA A 177 -3.47 34.34 -3.93
CA ALA A 177 -3.74 32.92 -4.02
C ALA A 177 -3.41 32.18 -2.71
N VAL A 178 -4.06 31.03 -2.52
CA VAL A 178 -3.89 30.17 -1.35
C VAL A 178 -3.32 28.83 -1.80
N PHE A 179 -2.24 28.43 -1.16
CA PHE A 179 -1.49 27.21 -1.46
C PHE A 179 -1.54 26.25 -0.27
N TYR A 180 -1.53 24.97 -0.59
CA TYR A 180 -1.54 23.87 0.37
C TYR A 180 -0.27 23.05 0.19
N VAL A 181 0.35 22.69 1.31
CA VAL A 181 1.56 21.85 1.37
C VAL A 181 1.41 20.85 2.51
N LEU A 182 1.96 19.65 2.40
CA LEU A 182 2.06 18.79 3.59
C LEU A 182 3.18 19.33 4.49
N PRO A 183 3.03 19.29 5.82
CA PRO A 183 4.17 19.54 6.69
C PRO A 183 5.21 18.45 6.40
N ALA A 184 6.26 18.79 5.66
CA ALA A 184 7.48 18.00 5.68
C ALA A 184 7.91 17.90 7.14
N ALA A 185 8.44 16.75 7.55
CA ALA A 185 9.18 16.68 8.80
C ALA A 185 10.34 17.69 8.70
N GLN A 186 10.10 18.89 9.22
CA GLN A 186 10.96 20.07 9.23
C GLN A 186 11.55 20.51 7.88
N GLU A 187 10.88 21.45 7.23
CA GLU A 187 11.54 22.66 6.73
C GLU A 187 10.65 23.82 7.13
N SER A 188 11.09 24.57 8.15
CA SER A 188 10.50 25.84 8.55
C SER A 188 10.42 26.75 7.32
N PRO A 189 9.29 27.43 7.07
CA PRO A 189 9.29 28.49 6.09
C PRO A 189 10.26 29.57 6.56
N GLU A 190 11.30 29.79 5.75
CA GLU A 190 12.19 30.94 5.82
C GLU A 190 11.35 32.21 6.04
N PRO A 191 11.70 33.07 7.01
CA PRO A 191 10.96 34.30 7.26
C PRO A 191 11.00 35.16 6.01
N GLN A 192 9.83 35.30 5.36
CA GLN A 192 9.64 36.31 4.33
C GLN A 192 9.94 37.68 4.96
N ALA A 193 11.04 38.26 4.49
CA ALA A 193 11.37 39.66 4.74
C ALA A 193 10.14 40.52 4.40
N PRO A 194 9.81 41.53 5.23
CA PRO A 194 8.77 42.46 4.86
C PRO A 194 9.27 43.27 3.66
N GLU A 195 8.66 43.06 2.50
CA GLU A 195 8.63 44.10 1.46
C GLU A 195 7.93 45.30 2.08
N ALA A 196 8.74 46.27 2.48
CA ALA A 196 8.29 47.56 2.95
C ALA A 196 7.42 48.19 1.86
N ASP A 197 6.18 48.51 2.25
CA ASP A 197 5.37 49.54 1.63
C ASP A 197 6.26 50.77 1.41
N ALA A 198 6.66 51.00 0.16
CA ALA A 198 7.12 52.28 -0.32
C ALA A 198 5.98 52.88 -1.12
N ASP A 199 5.03 53.48 -0.40
CA ASP A 199 4.09 54.43 -0.95
C ASP A 199 4.33 55.80 -0.31
N ALA A 200 4.27 56.82 -1.16
CA ALA A 200 4.07 58.24 -0.89
C ALA A 200 5.28 59.17 -0.55
N ASP A 201 5.57 60.01 -1.56
CA ASP A 201 5.53 61.48 -1.50
C ASP A 201 6.70 62.26 -0.84
N ALA A 202 7.53 62.88 -1.69
CA ALA A 202 8.08 64.23 -1.54
C ALA A 202 8.71 64.72 -2.87
#